data_AF-A0A452ZWG9-F1
#
_entry.id   AF-A0A452ZWG9-F1
#
_cell.length_a   1.000
_cell.length_b   1.000
_cell.length_c   1.000
_cell.angle_alpha   90.00
_cell.angle_beta   90.00
_cell.angle_gamma   90.00
#
_symmetry.space_group_name_H-M   'P 1'
#
loop_
_entity.id
_entity.type
_entity.pdbx_description
1 polymer ?
#
loop_
_entity_poly.entity_id
_entity_poly.type
_entity_poly.pdbx_seq_one_letter_code
_entity_poly.pdbx_strand_id
1 'polypeptide(L)' 'MIKIGCYPSSDNTDATPAWVLNRAKEYMENDTIFIPINMDEVHWYLCVINARKLCVQVLDSLGPSMNRKDLTNTVSS' A
#
# COMPACT_ATOMS: atom_id res chain seq x y z
N MET A 1 -12.54 0.48 -7.59
CA MET A 1 -12.73 1.34 -6.40
C MET A 1 -11.94 0.66 -5.32
N ILE A 2 -10.83 1.23 -4.83
CA ILE A 2 -10.04 0.57 -3.78
C ILE A 2 -10.94 0.45 -2.57
N LYS A 3 -11.40 -0.78 -2.27
CA LYS A 3 -12.13 -1.08 -1.06
C LYS A 3 -11.10 -1.14 0.05
N ILE A 4 -10.72 0.04 0.54
CA ILE A 4 -9.98 0.16 1.80
C ILE A 4 -10.93 -0.46 2.81
N GLY A 5 -10.61 -1.65 3.31
CA GLY A 5 -11.40 -2.26 4.37
C GLY A 5 -11.56 -1.21 5.46
N CYS A 6 -12.80 -0.94 5.89
CA CYS A 6 -13.02 -0.10 7.05
C CYS A 6 -12.21 -0.70 8.19
N TYR A 7 -11.11 -0.06 8.58
CA TYR A 7 -10.50 -0.36 9.85
C TYR A 7 -11.55 0.01 10.91
N PRO A 8 -12.01 -0.95 11.73
CA PRO A 8 -12.98 -0.64 12.77
C PRO A 8 -12.40 0.44 13.69
N SER A 9 -13.27 1.29 14.24
CA SER A 9 -12.84 2.31 15.20
C SER A 9 -12.09 1.65 16.36
N SER A 10 -11.13 2.38 16.92
CA SER A 10 -10.19 1.96 17.97
C SER A 10 -10.82 1.30 19.20
N ASP A 11 -12.14 1.36 19.33
CA ASP A 11 -12.90 0.97 20.51
C ASP A 11 -13.44 -0.46 20.43
N ASN A 12 -13.28 -1.14 19.28
CA ASN A 12 -13.47 -2.59 19.18
C ASN A 12 -12.12 -3.23 18.87
N THR A 13 -11.50 -3.82 19.89
CA THR A 13 -10.27 -4.61 19.74
C THR A 13 -10.57 -5.91 18.98
N ASP A 14 -10.79 -5.80 17.67
CA ASP A 14 -10.43 -6.86 16.73
C ASP A 14 -8.91 -6.90 16.72
N ALA A 15 -8.35 -7.60 17.72
CA ALA A 15 -6.92 -7.81 17.83
C ALA A 15 -6.45 -8.41 16.51
N THR A 16 -5.76 -7.57 15.71
CA THR A 16 -5.14 -7.99 14.46
C THR A 16 -4.44 -9.32 14.72
N PRO A 17 -4.75 -10.39 13.96
CA PRO A 17 -4.19 -11.70 14.25
C PRO A 17 -2.67 -11.60 14.39
N ALA A 18 -2.11 -12.22 15.43
CA ALA A 18 -0.71 -12.05 15.79
C ALA A 18 0.26 -12.30 14.61
N TRP A 19 -0.12 -13.21 13.70
CA TRP A 19 0.64 -13.49 12.49
C TRP A 19 0.74 -12.29 11.53
N VAL A 20 -0.31 -11.46 11.42
CA VAL A 20 -0.30 -10.24 10.59
C VAL A 20 0.69 -9.23 11.16
N LEU A 21 0.64 -9.03 12.48
CA LEU A 21 1.55 -8.12 13.15
C LEU A 21 3.01 -8.58 13.05
N ASN A 22 3.26 -9.88 13.25
CA ASN A 22 4.60 -10.45 13.12
C ASN A 22 5.12 -10.30 11.69
N ARG A 23 4.29 -10.57 10.68
CA ARG A 23 4.66 -10.40 9.28
C ARG A 23 4.95 -8.93 8.94
N ALA A 24 4.14 -8.00 9.45
CA ALA A 24 4.38 -6.57 9.26
C ALA A 24 5.71 -6.12 9.90
N LYS A 25 6.02 -6.60 11.11
CA LYS A 25 7.30 -6.32 11.77
C LYS A 25 8.48 -6.84 10.95
N GLU A 26 8.43 -8.08 10.47
CA GLU A 26 9.48 -8.64 9.61
C GLU A 26 9.72 -7.80 8.34
N TYR A 27 8.66 -7.26 7.73
CA TYR A 27 8.84 -6.36 6.60
C TYR A 27 9.50 -5.05 7.00
N MET A 28 9.14 -4.47 8.15
CA MET A 28 9.71 -3.21 8.65
C MET A 28 11.18 -3.31 9.07
N GLU A 29 11.72 -4.52 9.28
CA GLU A 29 13.17 -4.74 9.44
C GLU A 29 13.95 -4.49 8.13
N ASN A 30 13.26 -4.37 6.99
CA ASN A 30 13.89 -4.09 5.71
C ASN A 30 13.80 -2.61 5.36
N ASP A 31 14.91 -2.06 4.89
CA ASP A 31 15.01 -0.68 4.40
C ASP A 31 14.15 -0.39 3.16
N THR A 32 13.72 -1.44 2.44
CA THR A 32 12.86 -1.32 1.27
C THR A 32 11.86 -2.48 1.23
N ILE A 33 10.57 -2.16 1.16
CA ILE A 33 9.48 -3.13 1.13
C ILE A 33 8.74 -3.01 -0.20
N PHE A 34 8.46 -4.14 -0.83
CA PHE A 34 7.75 -4.26 -2.10
C PHE A 34 6.37 -4.87 -1.86
N ILE A 35 5.31 -4.12 -2.17
CA ILE A 35 3.92 -4.55 -2.01
C ILE A 35 3.23 -4.51 -3.38
N PRO A 36 2.93 -5.67 -3.98
CA PRO A 36 2.11 -5.71 -5.19
C PRO A 36 0.67 -5.34 -4.84
N ILE A 37 0.11 -4.36 -5.53
CA ILE A 37 -1.27 -3.91 -5.36
C ILE A 37 -2.04 -4.25 -6.62
N ASN A 38 -3.07 -5.08 -6.49
CA ASN A 38 -3.98 -5.39 -7.59
C ASN A 38 -5.12 -4.36 -7.64
N MET A 39 -5.33 -3.74 -8.79
CA MET A 39 -6.57 -3.05 -9.10
C MET A 39 -7.50 -4.02 -9.82
N ASP A 40 -8.53 -4.50 -9.11
CA ASP A 40 -9.66 -5.30 -9.58
C ASP A 40 -9.49 -5.93 -10.98
N GLU A 41 -8.52 -6.83 -11.13
CA GLU A 41 -8.20 -7.60 -12.36
C GLU A 41 -7.84 -6.80 -13.63
N VAL A 42 -7.67 -5.49 -13.53
CA VAL A 42 -7.31 -4.62 -14.67
C VAL A 42 -5.81 -4.38 -14.72
N HIS A 43 -5.16 -4.16 -13.57
CA HIS A 43 -3.75 -3.76 -13.55
C HIS A 43 -3.07 -3.96 -12.19
N TRP A 44 -1.76 -4.17 -12.20
CA TRP A 44 -0.93 -4.29 -11.00
C TRP A 44 -0.03 -3.06 -10.82
N TYR A 45 -0.02 -2.52 -9.60
CA TYR A 45 1.00 -1.58 -9.14
C TYR A 45 2.02 -2.27 -8.27
N LEU A 46 3.18 -1.66 -8.18
CA LEU A 46 4.16 -1.99 -7.15
C LEU A 46 4.34 -0.79 -6.23
N CYS A 47 3.83 -0.90 -5.00
CA CYS A 47 4.12 0.04 -3.95
C CYS A 47 5.49 -0.28 -3.36
N VAL A 48 6.36 0.72 -3.30
CA VAL A 48 7.70 0.63 -2.75
C VAL A 48 7.78 1.56 -1.56
N ILE A 49 7.92 0.99 -0.35
CA ILE A 49 8.23 1.76 0.85
C ILE A 49 9.74 1.80 0.97
N ASN A 50 10.35 2.98 0.86
CA ASN A 50 11.78 3.19 0.99
C ASN A 50 12.08 3.93 2.29
N ALA A 51 12.45 3.19 3.33
CA ALA A 51 12.71 3.75 4.65
C ALA A 51 13.94 4.68 4.64
N ARG A 52 14.99 4.36 3.88
CA ARG A 52 16.19 5.22 3.78
C ARG A 52 15.87 6.60 3.21
N LYS A 53 14.94 6.66 2.25
CA LYS A 53 14.51 7.91 1.60
C LYS A 53 13.27 8.53 2.24
N LEU A 54 12.70 7.88 3.27
CA LEU A 54 11.46 8.27 3.93
C LEU A 54 10.32 8.53 2.93
N CYS A 55 10.23 7.70 1.88
CA CYS A 55 9.26 7.89 0.83
C CYS A 55 8.51 6.60 0.49
N VAL A 56 7.27 6.78 0.04
CA VAL A 56 6.48 5.73 -0.58
C VAL A 56 6.35 6.07 -2.05
N GLN A 57 6.70 5.13 -2.92
CA GLN A 57 6.64 5.28 -4.36
C GLN A 57 5.64 4.27 -4.92
N VAL A 58 4.94 4.63 -5.99
CA VAL A 58 4.10 3.70 -6.73
C VAL A 58 4.70 3.56 -8.13
N LEU A 59 5.13 2.36 -8.47
CA LEU A 59 5.62 2.02 -9.80
C LEU A 59 4.48 1.44 -10.63
N ASP A 60 4.37 1.94 -11.85
CA ASP A 60 3.31 1.63 -12.80
C ASP A 60 3.93 1.29 -14.15
N SER A 61 3.68 0.07 -14.64
CA SER A 61 4.25 -0.44 -15.89
C SER A 61 3.50 0.01 -17.15
N LEU A 62 2.28 0.54 -17.04
CA LEU A 62 1.50 0.96 -18.22
C LEU A 62 1.80 2.40 -18.66
N GLY A 63 2.61 3.13 -17.90
CA GLY A 63 3.05 4.47 -18.23
C GLY A 63 1.92 5.52 -18.30
N PRO A 64 2.26 6.76 -18.70
CA PRO A 64 1.32 7.89 -18.68
C PRO A 64 0.24 7.83 -19.78
N SER A 65 0.31 6.86 -20.69
CA SER A 65 -0.67 6.67 -21.77
C SER A 65 -2.05 6.21 -21.29
N MET A 66 -2.14 5.68 -20.06
CA MET A 66 -3.41 5.36 -19.44
C MET A 66 -3.90 6.58 -18.64
N ASN A 67 -5.19 6.91 -18.72
CA ASN A 67 -5.76 8.04 -17.98
C ASN A 67 -5.98 7.64 -16.52
N ARG A 68 -5.00 7.89 -15.64
CA ARG A 68 -4.89 7.32 -14.28
C ARG A 68 -5.29 8.28 -13.18
N LYS A 69 -6.55 8.71 -13.21
CA LYS A 69 -7.18 9.55 -12.16
C LYS A 69 -7.06 8.94 -10.76
N ASP A 70 -6.94 7.62 -10.68
CA ASP A 70 -6.77 6.84 -9.46
C ASP A 70 -5.41 7.06 -8.77
N LEU A 71 -4.33 7.35 -9.53
CA LEU A 71 -3.01 7.67 -8.98
C LEU A 71 -2.76 9.17 -8.83
N THR A 72 -3.60 10.02 -9.40
CA THR A 72 -3.38 11.48 -9.38
C THR A 72 -3.79 12.11 -8.04
N ASN A 73 -4.54 11.40 -7.20
CA ASN A 73 -4.90 11.85 -5.86
C ASN A 73 -3.70 11.69 -4.91
N THR A 74 -2.84 12.71 -4.86
CA THR A 74 -1.80 12.80 -3.85
C THR A 74 -2.38 13.49 -2.61
N VAL A 75 -2.34 12.83 -1.45
CA VAL A 75 -2.65 13.49 -0.16
C VAL A 75 -1.39 14.27 0.25
N SER A 76 -1.33 15.55 -0.10
CA SER A 76 -0.35 16.48 0.47
C SER A 76 -0.79 16.87 1.89
N SER A 77 0.04 16.59 2.89
CA SER A 77 -0.13 17.05 4.27
C SER A 77 0.29 18.50 4.45
#